data_AF-A0A444QZY4-F1
#
_entry.id   AF-A0A444QZY4-F1
#
_cell.length_a   1.000
_cell.length_b   1.000
_cell.length_c   1.000
_cell.angle_alpha   90.00
_cell.angle_beta   90.00
_cell.angle_gamma   90.00
#
_symmetry.space_group_name_H-M   'P 1'
#
loop_
_entity.id
_entity.type
_entity.pdbx_description
1 polymer ?
#
loop_
_entity_poly.entity_id
_entity_poly.type
_entity_poly.pdbx_seq_one_letter_code
_entity_poly.pdbx_strand_id
1 'polypeptide(L)'
;GGTELTASGSANQMITSISTAMDDVSQIQSKLGASINRLNDTANNLTSMQDNTEVAIGNIMDTDYATEASNMTKQQVLMQTGITMLKQSNSMSSMVSSLLQ
;
A
#
# COMPACT_ATOMS: atom_id res chain seq x y z
N GLY A 1 -14.03 18.20 60.13
CA GLY A 1 -13.37 17.31 59.16
C GLY A 1 -11.89 17.32 59.42
N GLY A 2 -11.48 16.58 60.44
CA GLY A 2 -10.08 16.43 60.85
C GLY A 2 -9.88 15.26 61.81
N THR A 3 -10.92 14.45 62.04
CA THR A 3 -10.89 13.24 62.87
C THR A 3 -10.73 11.97 62.03
N GLU A 4 -10.79 12.10 60.70
CA GLU A 4 -10.67 10.99 59.75
C GLU A 4 -9.26 10.36 59.79
N LEU A 5 -8.24 11.12 60.19
CA LEU A 5 -6.86 10.66 60.31
C LEU A 5 -6.39 10.42 61.76
N THR A 6 -7.13 10.90 62.76
CA THR A 6 -6.69 10.87 64.17
C THR A 6 -7.18 9.65 64.95
N ALA A 7 -8.22 8.97 64.45
CA ALA A 7 -8.64 7.66 64.95
C ALA A 7 -8.03 6.55 64.08
N SER A 8 -7.31 5.61 64.68
CA SER A 8 -6.63 4.52 63.95
C SER A 8 -7.55 3.70 63.05
N GLY A 9 -8.83 3.55 63.39
CA GLY A 9 -9.83 2.89 62.53
C GLY A 9 -10.16 3.69 61.27
N SER A 10 -10.37 5.00 61.39
CA SER A 10 -10.68 5.89 60.27
C SER A 10 -9.47 6.09 59.34
N ALA A 11 -8.26 6.15 59.90
CA ALA A 11 -7.02 6.25 59.13
C ALA A 11 -6.79 5.00 58.26
N ASN A 12 -7.03 3.80 58.80
CA ASN A 12 -6.93 2.56 58.02
C ASN A 12 -7.97 2.50 56.89
N GLN A 13 -9.22 2.92 57.15
CA GLN A 13 -10.26 2.97 56.12
C GLN A 13 -9.89 3.92 54.98
N MET A 14 -9.32 5.10 55.30
CA MET A 14 -8.87 6.05 54.30
C MET A 14 -7.71 5.49 53.46
N ILE A 15 -6.74 4.82 54.08
CA ILE A 15 -5.64 4.15 53.37
C ILE A 15 -6.17 3.09 52.41
N THR A 16 -7.11 2.24 52.86
CA THR A 16 -7.73 1.24 51.99
C THR A 16 -8.46 1.88 50.81
N SER A 17 -9.23 2.95 51.05
CA SER A 17 -9.94 3.65 49.97
C SER A 17 -8.98 4.25 48.94
N ILE A 18 -7.85 4.81 49.37
CA ILE A 18 -6.82 5.34 48.46
C ILE A 18 -6.18 4.19 47.68
N SER A 19 -5.85 3.07 48.34
CA SER A 19 -5.30 1.89 47.66
C SER A 19 -6.23 1.38 46.56
N THR A 20 -7.53 1.26 46.84
CA THR A 20 -8.52 0.86 45.82
C THR A 20 -8.59 1.86 44.68
N ALA A 21 -8.59 3.16 44.96
CA ALA A 21 -8.59 4.18 43.92
C ALA A 21 -7.32 4.13 43.06
N MET A 22 -6.16 3.83 43.65
CA MET A 22 -4.91 3.63 42.92
C MET A 22 -4.98 2.39 42.03
N ASP A 23 -5.50 1.27 42.54
CA ASP A 23 -5.66 0.03 41.77
C ASP A 23 -6.59 0.23 40.57
N ASP A 24 -7.68 0.97 40.74
CA ASP A 24 -8.62 1.31 39.66
C ASP A 24 -7.95 2.16 38.58
N VAL A 25 -7.18 3.19 38.97
CA VAL A 25 -6.41 4.02 38.03
C VAL A 25 -5.38 3.17 37.28
N SER A 26 -4.64 2.31 37.99
CA SER A 26 -3.67 1.39 37.39
C SER A 26 -4.35 0.46 36.39
N GLN A 27 -5.54 -0.06 36.70
CA GLN A 27 -6.29 -0.91 35.77
C GLN A 27 -6.68 -0.16 34.49
N ILE A 28 -7.12 1.09 34.59
CA ILE A 28 -7.43 1.93 33.43
C ILE A 28 -6.17 2.17 32.60
N GLN A 29 -5.04 2.52 33.24
CA GLN A 29 -3.76 2.71 32.55
C GLN A 29 -3.30 1.45 31.82
N SER A 30 -3.45 0.27 32.42
CA SER A 30 -3.14 -1.00 31.75
C SER A 30 -4.03 -1.25 30.53
N LYS A 31 -5.34 -1.01 30.62
CA LYS A 31 -6.27 -1.15 29.49
C LYS A 31 -5.94 -0.17 28.35
N LEU A 32 -5.54 1.06 28.69
CA LEU A 32 -5.11 2.06 27.73
C LEU A 32 -3.80 1.64 27.05
N GLY A 33 -2.80 1.18 27.83
CA GLY A 33 -1.54 0.67 27.29
C GLY A 33 -1.74 -0.51 26.33
N ALA A 34 -2.61 -1.46 26.69
CA ALA A 34 -2.97 -2.58 25.81
C ALA A 34 -3.66 -2.10 24.51
N SER A 35 -4.54 -1.09 24.60
CA SER A 35 -5.19 -0.51 23.43
C SER A 35 -4.21 0.23 22.53
N ILE A 36 -3.26 0.97 23.10
CA ILE A 36 -2.18 1.64 22.37
C ILE A 36 -1.31 0.62 21.64
N ASN A 37 -0.92 -0.48 22.29
CA ASN A 37 -0.15 -1.54 21.64
C ASN A 37 -0.91 -2.13 20.45
N ARG A 38 -2.20 -2.45 20.62
CA ARG A 38 -3.05 -2.92 19.52
C ARG A 38 -3.15 -1.92 18.37
N LEU A 39 -3.26 -0.62 18.66
CA LEU A 39 -3.30 0.42 17.64
C LEU A 39 -1.97 0.52 16.89
N ASN A 40 -0.84 0.45 17.59
CA ASN A 40 0.49 0.42 16.97
C ASN A 40 0.67 -0.82 16.08
N ASP A 41 0.30 -2.00 16.56
CA ASP A 41 0.37 -3.24 15.77
C ASP A 41 -0.52 -3.16 14.52
N THR A 42 -1.73 -2.61 14.67
CA THR A 42 -2.66 -2.40 13.56
C THR A 42 -2.10 -1.39 12.56
N ALA A 43 -1.57 -0.26 13.03
CA ALA A 43 -0.97 0.76 12.19
C ALA A 43 0.22 0.20 11.40
N ASN A 44 1.12 -0.54 12.06
CA ASN A 44 2.26 -1.19 11.41
C ASN A 44 1.79 -2.19 10.34
N ASN A 45 0.78 -3.01 10.64
CA ASN A 45 0.21 -3.94 9.68
C ASN A 45 -0.40 -3.23 8.47
N LEU A 46 -1.17 -2.16 8.70
CA LEU A 46 -1.78 -1.36 7.65
C LEU A 46 -0.73 -0.68 6.76
N THR A 47 0.36 -0.16 7.34
CA THR A 47 1.47 0.40 6.57
C THR A 47 2.09 -0.67 5.67
N SER A 48 2.39 -1.85 6.19
CA SER A 48 2.91 -2.95 5.36
C SER A 48 1.92 -3.38 4.26
N MET A 49 0.61 -3.38 4.55
CA MET A 49 -0.42 -3.66 3.55
C MET A 49 -0.48 -2.59 2.46
N GLN A 50 -0.36 -1.31 2.83
CA GLN A 50 -0.30 -0.20 1.90
C GLN A 50 0.92 -0.33 0.99
N ASP A 51 2.12 -0.53 1.55
CA ASP A 51 3.36 -0.66 0.78
C ASP A 51 3.26 -1.83 -0.21
N ASN A 52 2.77 -2.99 0.25
CA ASN A 52 2.56 -4.15 -0.62
C ASN A 52 1.55 -3.89 -1.73
N THR A 53 0.48 -3.13 -1.44
CA THR A 53 -0.54 -2.75 -2.43
C THR A 53 0.02 -1.77 -3.44
N GLU A 54 0.79 -0.79 -3.01
CA GLU A 54 1.42 0.20 -3.88
C GLU A 54 2.44 -0.45 -4.82
N VAL A 55 3.25 -1.38 -4.32
CA VAL A 55 4.15 -2.19 -5.15
C VAL A 55 3.37 -3.04 -6.15
N ALA A 56 2.26 -3.66 -5.74
CA ALA A 56 1.42 -4.45 -6.65
C ALA A 56 0.81 -3.58 -7.76
N ILE A 57 0.31 -2.37 -7.42
CA ILE A 57 -0.22 -1.40 -8.40
C ILE A 57 0.88 -0.96 -9.35
N GLY A 58 2.07 -0.63 -8.85
CA GLY A 58 3.23 -0.27 -9.66
C GLY A 58 3.59 -1.36 -10.67
N ASN A 59 3.67 -2.62 -10.23
CA ASN A 59 3.93 -3.76 -11.12
C ASN A 59 2.87 -3.93 -12.22
N ILE A 60 1.58 -3.70 -11.90
CA ILE A 60 0.50 -3.75 -12.91
C ILE A 60 0.67 -2.61 -13.91
N MET A 61 0.86 -1.37 -13.43
CA MET A 61 1.04 -0.19 -14.30
C MET A 61 2.26 -0.34 -15.21
N ASP A 62 3.39 -0.80 -14.68
CA ASP A 62 4.62 -1.01 -15.45
C ASP A 62 4.45 -2.12 -16.50
N THR A 63 3.73 -3.20 -16.16
CA THR A 63 3.44 -4.31 -17.10
C THR A 63 2.51 -3.84 -18.23
N ASP A 64 1.48 -3.06 -17.90
CA ASP A 64 0.56 -2.49 -18.88
C ASP A 64 1.27 -1.50 -19.80
N TYR A 65 2.12 -0.64 -19.25
CA TYR A 65 2.93 0.29 -20.03
C TYR A 65 3.91 -0.43 -20.96
N ALA A 66 4.60 -1.47 -20.47
CA ALA A 66 5.48 -2.29 -21.30
C ALA A 66 4.73 -2.98 -22.45
N THR A 67 3.52 -3.47 -22.20
CA THR A 67 2.65 -4.10 -23.20
C THR A 67 2.20 -3.08 -24.26
N GLU A 68 1.74 -1.91 -23.83
CA GLU A 68 1.31 -0.84 -24.74
C GLU A 68 2.48 -0.29 -25.56
N ALA A 69 3.64 -0.07 -24.92
CA ALA A 69 4.86 0.33 -25.61
C ALA A 69 5.27 -0.72 -26.67
N SER A 70 5.21 -2.01 -26.35
CA SER A 70 5.51 -3.09 -27.30
C SER A 70 4.53 -3.10 -28.47
N ASN A 71 3.23 -2.92 -28.21
CA ASN A 71 2.21 -2.82 -29.26
C ASN A 71 2.43 -1.59 -30.15
N MET A 72 2.73 -0.44 -29.56
CA MET A 72 3.05 0.78 -30.30
C MET A 72 4.29 0.58 -31.18
N THR A 73 5.38 0.02 -30.64
CA THR A 73 6.58 -0.30 -31.42
C THR A 73 6.27 -1.28 -32.54
N LYS A 74 5.50 -2.34 -32.27
CA LYS A 74 5.07 -3.30 -33.28
C LYS A 74 4.26 -2.63 -34.40
N GLN A 75 3.35 -1.72 -34.08
CA GLN A 75 2.58 -0.96 -35.06
C GLN A 75 3.47 -0.03 -35.90
N GLN A 76 4.42 0.67 -35.27
CA GLN A 76 5.39 1.51 -35.99
C GLN A 76 6.25 0.69 -36.94
N VAL A 77 6.76 -0.46 -36.50
CA VAL A 77 7.52 -1.38 -37.34
C VAL A 77 6.66 -1.90 -38.49
N LEU A 78 5.42 -2.34 -38.22
CA LEU A 78 4.50 -2.80 -39.27
C LEU A 78 4.19 -1.71 -40.30
N MET A 79 4.00 -0.46 -39.89
CA MET A 79 3.80 0.65 -40.84
C MET A 79 5.05 0.90 -41.70
N GLN A 80 6.23 0.90 -41.09
CA GLN A 80 7.48 1.10 -41.81
C GLN A 80 7.77 -0.07 -42.77
N THR A 81 7.55 -1.32 -42.34
CA THR A 81 7.67 -2.52 -43.18
C THR A 81 6.59 -2.54 -44.26
N GLY A 82 5.36 -2.11 -43.98
CA GLY A 82 4.28 -2.02 -44.95
C GLY A 82 4.61 -1.06 -46.09
N ILE A 83 5.14 0.12 -45.79
CA ILE A 83 5.61 1.08 -46.82
C ILE A 83 6.78 0.48 -47.63
N THR A 84 7.74 -0.16 -46.97
CA THR A 84 8.88 -0.80 -47.64
C THR A 84 8.44 -1.97 -48.52
N MET A 85 7.51 -2.82 -48.05
CA MET A 85 6.96 -3.93 -48.82
C MET A 85 6.10 -3.44 -49.99
N LEU A 86 5.31 -2.39 -49.81
CA LEU A 86 4.59 -1.74 -50.92
C LEU A 86 5.54 -1.18 -51.97
N LYS A 87 6.65 -0.56 -51.57
CA LYS A 87 7.70 -0.11 -52.50
C LYS A 87 8.37 -1.29 -53.22
N GLN A 88 8.76 -2.32 -52.47
CA GLN A 88 9.39 -3.53 -53.03
C GLN A 88 8.46 -4.26 -54.02
N SER A 89 7.17 -4.38 -53.69
CA SER A 89 6.17 -4.99 -54.58
C SER A 89 5.96 -4.17 -55.84
N ASN A 90 5.88 -2.84 -55.75
CA ASN A 90 5.75 -1.97 -56.93
C ASN A 90 6.98 -2.07 -57.86
N SER A 91 8.19 -2.07 -57.29
CA SER A 91 9.42 -2.24 -58.07
C SER A 91 9.49 -3.60 -58.77
N MET A 92 9.02 -4.67 -58.12
CA MET A 92 8.97 -6.00 -58.72
C MET A 92 7.92 -6.09 -59.86
N SER A 93 6.74 -5.49 -59.69
CA SER A 93 5.72 -5.43 -60.77
C SER A 93 6.21 -4.66 -62.00
N SER A 94 6.92 -3.54 -61.82
CA SER A 94 7.50 -2.78 -62.93
C SER A 94 8.57 -3.60 -63.70
N MET A 95 9.40 -4.35 -62.98
CA MET A 95 10.42 -5.20 -63.59
C MET A 95 9.81 -6.33 -64.42
N VAL A 96 8.70 -6.92 -63.98
CA VAL A 96 7.95 -7.92 -64.76
C VAL A 96 7.32 -7.29 -66.01
N SER A 97 6.74 -6.10 -65.92
CA SER A 97 6.20 -5.39 -67.09
C SER A 97 7.27 -5.02 -68.13
N SER A 98 8.53 -4.84 -67.71
CA SER A 98 9.67 -4.60 -68.60
C SER A 98 10.22 -5.88 -69.23
N LEU A 99 9.90 -7.06 -68.68
CA LEU A 99 10.29 -8.36 -69.24
C LEU A 99 9.25 -8.93 -70.22
N LEU A 100 8.04 -8.36 -70.24
CA LEU A 100 6.93 -8.77 -71.13
C LEU A 100 6.75 -7.86 -72.36
N GLN A 101 7.47 -6.74 -72.44
CA GLN A 101 7.56 -5.86 -73.62
C GLN A 101 8.86 -6.15 -74.37
#